data_AF-A0A1M3MNW4-F1
#
_entry.id   AF-A0A1M3MNW4-F1
#
_cell.length_a   1.000
_cell.length_b   1.000
_cell.length_c   1.000
_cell.angle_alpha   90.00
_cell.angle_beta   90.00
_cell.angle_gamma   90.00
#
_symmetry.space_group_name_H-M   'P 1'
#
loop_
_entity.id
_entity.type
_entity.pdbx_description
1 polymer ?
#
loop_
_entity_poly.entity_id
_entity_poly.type
_entity_poly.pdbx_seq_one_letter_code
_entity_poly.pdbx_strand_id
1 'polypeptide(L)'
;MRRVLLAVAIGVTLSAAPARADSMVVANELGTILGSEEYCGLSLNQAGIEAYIEKRVRADDTQFAPMLNMMTEGTKVELRDQSPASKVAHCAQVRRSAKAHSLLN
;
A
#
# COMPACT_ATOMS: atom_id res chain seq x y z
N MET A 1 -50.60 33.89 21.52
CA MET A 1 -50.18 33.94 20.10
C MET A 1 -48.86 33.20 19.96
N ARG A 2 -48.89 31.99 19.39
CA ARG A 2 -47.77 31.03 19.35
C ARG A 2 -47.22 31.02 17.92
N ARG A 3 -46.14 31.76 17.66
CA ARG A 3 -45.43 31.69 16.36
C ARG A 3 -44.38 30.59 16.45
N VAL A 4 -44.70 29.43 15.90
CA VAL A 4 -43.74 28.32 15.72
C VAL A 4 -43.03 28.57 14.39
N LEU A 5 -41.77 28.96 14.45
CA LEU A 5 -40.88 29.02 13.28
C LEU A 5 -40.35 27.59 13.04
N LEU A 6 -40.86 26.93 11.99
CA LEU A 6 -40.27 25.69 11.48
C LEU A 6 -38.97 26.04 10.74
N ALA A 7 -37.82 25.68 11.32
CA ALA A 7 -36.55 25.65 10.60
C ALA A 7 -36.37 24.25 9.98
N VAL A 8 -36.49 24.16 8.65
CA VAL A 8 -36.15 22.95 7.90
C VAL A 8 -34.64 22.94 7.70
N ALA A 9 -33.94 22.17 8.55
CA ALA A 9 -32.52 21.89 8.38
C ALA A 9 -32.37 20.82 7.28
N ILE A 10 -31.98 21.24 6.07
CA ILE A 10 -31.58 20.32 5.00
C ILE A 10 -30.21 19.75 5.40
N GLY A 11 -30.22 18.55 5.96
CA GLY A 11 -29.01 17.80 6.27
C GLY A 11 -28.35 17.30 4.99
N VAL A 12 -27.30 17.99 4.54
CA VAL A 12 -26.37 17.44 3.54
C VAL A 12 -25.54 16.38 4.25
N THR A 13 -25.95 15.11 4.14
CA THR A 13 -25.12 13.98 4.57
C THR A 13 -24.02 13.78 3.52
N LEU A 14 -22.91 14.48 3.69
CA LEU A 14 -21.68 14.24 2.92
C LEU A 14 -21.19 12.83 3.27
N SER A 15 -21.49 11.86 2.41
CA SER A 15 -20.97 10.49 2.56
C SER A 15 -19.48 10.53 2.22
N ALA A 16 -18.63 10.66 3.23
CA ALA A 16 -17.20 10.45 3.09
C ALA A 16 -16.96 8.97 2.78
N ALA A 17 -16.85 8.62 1.49
CA ALA A 17 -16.29 7.33 1.12
C ALA A 17 -14.89 7.24 1.74
N PRO A 18 -14.49 6.09 2.34
CA PRO A 18 -13.14 5.94 2.84
C PRO A 18 -12.18 6.19 1.68
N ALA A 19 -11.29 7.18 1.85
CA ALA A 19 -10.26 7.46 0.87
C ALA A 19 -9.42 6.19 0.70
N ARG A 20 -9.59 5.49 -0.43
CA ARG A 20 -8.67 4.43 -0.81
C ARG A 20 -7.27 5.04 -0.88
N ALA A 21 -6.28 4.29 -0.37
CA ALA A 21 -4.90 4.74 -0.37
C ALA A 21 -4.49 5.12 -1.80
N ASP A 22 -3.75 6.22 -1.92
CA ASP A 22 -3.18 6.65 -3.18
C ASP A 22 -2.40 5.48 -3.81
N SER A 23 -2.72 5.13 -5.05
CA SER A 23 -2.11 4.03 -5.79
C SER A 23 -0.59 4.14 -5.83
N MET A 24 -0.05 5.37 -5.82
CA MET A 24 1.38 5.61 -5.71
C MET A 24 1.97 5.17 -4.38
N VAL A 25 1.26 5.41 -3.28
CA VAL A 25 1.68 4.95 -1.94
C VAL A 25 1.65 3.42 -1.89
N VAL A 26 0.57 2.81 -2.38
CA VAL A 26 0.43 1.34 -2.41
C VAL A 26 1.52 0.71 -3.29
N ALA A 27 1.81 1.30 -4.45
CA ALA A 27 2.84 0.81 -5.38
C ALA A 27 4.25 0.97 -4.81
N ASN A 28 4.55 2.08 -4.13
CA ASN A 28 5.83 2.26 -3.45
C ASN A 28 6.02 1.24 -2.33
N GLU A 29 5.01 1.07 -1.47
CA GLU A 29 5.08 0.15 -0.34
C GLU A 29 5.24 -1.30 -0.81
N LEU A 30 4.35 -1.76 -1.70
CA LEU A 30 4.40 -3.12 -2.21
C LEU A 30 5.63 -3.34 -3.08
N GLY A 31 5.98 -2.39 -3.94
CA GLY A 31 7.17 -2.46 -4.79
C GLY A 31 8.46 -2.55 -3.98
N THR A 32 8.55 -1.83 -2.86
CA THR A 32 9.67 -1.97 -1.92
C THR A 32 9.75 -3.39 -1.37
N ILE A 33 8.63 -3.98 -0.96
CA ILE A 33 8.60 -5.34 -0.41
C ILE A 33 8.97 -6.38 -1.47
N LEU A 34 8.36 -6.31 -2.66
CA LEU A 34 8.61 -7.23 -3.77
C LEU A 34 10.07 -7.13 -4.25
N GLY A 35 10.57 -5.91 -4.46
CA GLY A 35 11.94 -5.67 -4.92
C GLY A 35 13.00 -6.11 -3.90
N SER A 36 12.60 -6.30 -2.65
CA SER A 36 13.48 -6.75 -1.57
C SER A 36 13.49 -8.26 -1.35
N GLU A 37 12.64 -9.03 -2.05
CA GLU A 37 12.43 -10.45 -1.75
C GLU A 37 13.74 -11.25 -1.75
N GLU A 38 14.44 -11.25 -2.88
CA GLU A 38 15.72 -11.96 -3.02
C GLU A 38 16.79 -11.36 -2.11
N TYR A 39 16.93 -10.03 -2.12
CA TYR A 39 17.94 -9.31 -1.37
C TYR A 39 17.88 -9.61 0.14
N CYS A 40 16.66 -9.76 0.68
CA CYS A 40 16.38 -10.00 2.09
C CYS A 40 16.08 -11.48 2.43
N GLY A 41 16.15 -12.39 1.45
CA GLY A 41 15.85 -13.81 1.64
C GLY A 41 14.43 -14.03 2.18
N LEU A 42 13.46 -13.35 1.60
CA LEU A 42 12.04 -13.52 1.92
C LEU A 42 11.43 -14.57 0.98
N SER A 43 10.34 -15.17 1.42
CA SER A 43 9.48 -16.00 0.58
C SER A 43 8.08 -15.43 0.71
N LEU A 44 7.67 -14.65 -0.29
CA LEU A 44 6.42 -13.90 -0.21
C LEU A 44 5.23 -14.80 -0.51
N ASN A 45 4.16 -14.61 0.28
CA ASN A 45 2.89 -15.30 0.12
C ASN A 45 2.11 -14.67 -1.05
N GLN A 46 1.98 -15.41 -2.15
CA GLN A 46 1.28 -14.95 -3.35
C GLN A 46 -0.19 -14.60 -3.08
N ALA A 47 -0.91 -15.42 -2.31
CA ALA A 47 -2.29 -15.12 -1.91
C ALA A 47 -2.38 -13.88 -1.02
N GLY A 48 -1.35 -13.62 -0.22
CA GLY A 48 -1.22 -12.39 0.57
C GLY A 48 -1.07 -11.15 -0.30
N ILE A 49 -0.28 -11.25 -1.38
CA ILE A 49 -0.09 -10.16 -2.36
C ILE A 49 -1.40 -9.85 -3.09
N GLU A 50 -2.10 -10.88 -3.58
CA GLU A 50 -3.40 -10.73 -4.24
C GLU A 50 -4.40 -10.03 -3.32
N ALA A 51 -4.59 -10.55 -2.09
CA ALA A 51 -5.49 -9.97 -1.11
C ALA A 51 -5.11 -8.54 -0.71
N TYR A 52 -3.82 -8.24 -0.65
CA TYR A 52 -3.33 -6.88 -0.37
C TYR A 52 -3.73 -5.90 -1.48
N ILE A 53 -3.56 -6.29 -2.75
CA ILE A 53 -3.92 -5.48 -3.91
C ILE A 53 -5.44 -5.29 -3.97
N GLU A 54 -6.23 -6.36 -3.89
CA GLU A 54 -7.70 -6.30 -3.94
C GLU A 54 -8.29 -5.38 -2.85
N LYS A 55 -7.67 -5.37 -1.67
CA LYS A 55 -8.10 -4.52 -0.56
C LYS A 55 -7.79 -3.04 -0.76
N ARG A 56 -6.69 -2.71 -1.45
CA ARG A 56 -6.14 -1.33 -1.46
C ARG A 56 -6.23 -0.62 -2.80
N VAL A 57 -6.30 -1.36 -3.90
CA VAL A 57 -6.29 -0.84 -5.26
C VAL A 57 -7.69 -0.95 -5.86
N ARG A 58 -8.10 0.04 -6.63
CA ARG A 58 -9.37 -0.04 -7.37
C ARG A 58 -9.21 -0.95 -8.57
N ALA A 59 -10.23 -1.75 -8.87
CA ALA A 59 -10.22 -2.65 -10.03
C ALA A 59 -10.07 -1.92 -11.38
N ASP A 60 -10.46 -0.65 -11.45
CA ASP A 60 -10.37 0.19 -12.67
C ASP A 60 -9.10 1.06 -12.72
N ASP A 61 -8.18 0.89 -11.77
CA ASP A 61 -6.90 1.56 -11.80
C ASP A 61 -5.90 0.83 -12.71
N THR A 62 -5.87 1.27 -13.97
CA THR A 62 -4.97 0.73 -14.99
C THR A 62 -3.52 1.18 -14.82
N GLN A 63 -3.24 2.17 -13.96
CA GLN A 63 -1.89 2.73 -13.76
C GLN A 63 -1.13 2.01 -12.64
N PHE A 64 -1.82 1.29 -11.75
CA PHE A 64 -1.18 0.63 -10.62
C PHE A 64 -0.14 -0.40 -11.04
N ALA A 65 -0.48 -1.31 -11.96
CA ALA A 65 0.42 -2.39 -12.39
C ALA A 65 1.76 -1.89 -12.98
N PRO A 66 1.78 -0.97 -13.98
CA PRO A 66 3.05 -0.44 -14.49
C PRO A 66 3.84 0.34 -13.42
N MET A 67 3.15 1.05 -12.52
CA MET A 67 3.80 1.76 -11.43
C MET A 67 4.44 0.81 -10.41
N LEU A 68 3.74 -0.26 -10.03
CA LEU A 68 4.26 -1.29 -9.14
C LEU A 68 5.51 -1.95 -9.73
N ASN A 69 5.50 -2.24 -11.03
CA ASN A 69 6.66 -2.78 -11.72
C ASN A 69 7.85 -1.83 -11.66
N MET A 70 7.64 -0.54 -11.95
CA MET A 70 8.66 0.49 -11.86
C MET A 70 9.26 0.59 -10.44
N MET A 71 8.42 0.57 -9.40
CA MET A 71 8.88 0.63 -8.01
C MET A 71 9.64 -0.64 -7.59
N THR A 72 9.20 -1.80 -8.06
CA THR A 72 9.85 -3.09 -7.78
C THR A 72 11.25 -3.12 -8.37
N GLU A 73 11.39 -2.78 -9.66
CA GLU A 73 12.68 -2.77 -10.34
C GLU A 73 13.59 -1.64 -9.82
N GLY A 74 13.04 -0.46 -9.52
CA GLY A 74 13.77 0.64 -8.88
C GLY A 74 14.36 0.25 -7.53
N THR A 75 13.56 -0.44 -6.69
CA THR A 75 14.03 -0.98 -5.41
C THR A 75 15.18 -1.96 -5.62
N LYS A 76 15.07 -2.90 -6.57
CA LYS A 76 16.15 -3.85 -6.84
C LYS A 76 17.46 -3.14 -7.21
N VAL A 77 17.40 -2.07 -8.00
CA VAL A 77 18.57 -1.26 -8.36
C VAL A 77 19.17 -0.59 -7.13
N GLU A 78 18.35 0.06 -6.30
CA GLU A 78 18.81 0.77 -5.10
C GLU A 78 19.50 -0.15 -4.08
N LEU A 79 19.07 -1.41 -3.99
CA LEU A 79 19.63 -2.38 -3.04
C LEU A 79 21.02 -2.91 -3.43
N ARG A 80 21.44 -2.78 -4.70
CA ARG A 80 22.71 -3.38 -5.19
C ARG A 80 23.95 -2.83 -4.49
N ASP A 81 23.94 -1.53 -4.17
CA ASP A 81 25.12 -0.81 -3.67
C ASP A 81 25.03 -0.52 -2.15
N GLN A 82 24.09 -1.15 -1.45
CA GLN A 82 23.91 -0.93 -0.02
C GLN A 82 25.03 -1.58 0.82
N SER A 83 25.44 -0.86 1.88
CA SER A 83 26.33 -1.40 2.90
C SER A 83 25.70 -2.58 3.67
N PRO A 84 26.50 -3.44 4.32
CA PRO A 84 25.94 -4.51 5.16
C PRO A 84 25.03 -4.01 6.29
N ALA A 85 25.32 -2.86 6.90
CA ALA A 85 24.47 -2.29 7.95
C ALA A 85 23.13 -1.79 7.38
N SER A 86 23.18 -1.13 6.22
CA SER A 86 21.98 -0.69 5.47
C SER A 86 21.10 -1.89 5.11
N LYS A 87 21.72 -2.99 4.64
CA LYS A 87 21.02 -4.25 4.36
C LYS A 87 20.24 -4.76 5.57
N VAL A 88 20.87 -4.80 6.75
CA VAL A 88 20.22 -5.27 7.98
C VAL A 88 19.02 -4.39 8.34
N ALA A 89 19.19 -3.06 8.30
CA ALA A 89 18.12 -2.12 8.62
C ALA A 89 16.95 -2.24 7.64
N HIS A 90 17.25 -2.24 6.34
CA HIS A 90 16.28 -2.38 5.26
C HIS A 90 15.47 -3.67 5.41
N CYS A 91 16.17 -4.81 5.49
CA CYS A 91 15.52 -6.11 5.56
C CYS A 91 14.75 -6.34 6.86
N ALA A 92 15.17 -5.73 7.98
CA ALA A 92 14.40 -5.76 9.22
C ALA A 92 13.06 -5.04 9.05
N GLN A 93 13.05 -3.86 8.45
CA GLN A 93 11.82 -3.10 8.23
C GLN A 93 10.91 -3.76 7.20
N VAL A 94 11.45 -4.19 6.05
CA VAL A 94 10.67 -4.89 5.02
C VAL A 94 9.98 -6.12 5.60
N ARG A 95 10.70 -6.92 6.41
CA ARG A 95 10.12 -8.11 7.04
C ARG A 95 8.99 -7.75 8.00
N ARG A 96 9.11 -6.66 8.76
CA ARG A 96 8.04 -6.18 9.66
C ARG A 96 6.81 -5.74 8.87
N SER A 97 7.00 -4.97 7.80
CA SER A 97 5.91 -4.52 6.93
C SER A 97 5.22 -5.70 6.24
N ALA A 98 5.98 -6.64 5.67
CA ALA A 98 5.45 -7.83 5.02
C ALA A 98 4.61 -8.68 5.99
N LYS A 99 5.05 -8.85 7.24
CA LYS A 99 4.26 -9.54 8.28
C LYS A 99 2.98 -8.79 8.64
N ALA A 100 3.06 -7.47 8.81
CA ALA A 100 1.89 -6.64 9.15
C ALA A 100 0.80 -6.69 8.06
N HIS A 101 1.16 -7.13 6.86
CA HIS A 101 0.27 -7.23 5.70
C HIS A 101 0.06 -8.65 5.21
N SER A 102 0.42 -9.66 6.01
CA SER A 102 0.21 -11.08 5.69
C SER A 102 0.86 -11.51 4.36
N LEU A 103 1.94 -10.82 3.98
CA LEU A 103 2.72 -11.10 2.77
C LEU A 103 3.82 -12.16 3.01
N LEU A 104 3.96 -12.66 4.23
CA LEU A 104 4.81 -13.80 4.57
C LEU A 104 3.93 -14.97 5.02
N ASN A 105 4.36 -16.19 4.69
CA ASN A 105 3.80 -17.42 5.24
C ASN A 105 4.25 -17.65 6.69
#